data_AF-A0A2E6XH80-F1
#
_entry.id   AF-A0A2E6XH80-F1
#
_cell.length_a   1.000
_cell.length_b   1.000
_cell.length_c   1.000
_cell.angle_alpha   90.00
_cell.angle_beta   90.00
_cell.angle_gamma   90.00
#
_symmetry.space_group_name_H-M   'P 1'
#
loop_
_entity.id
_entity.type
_entity.pdbx_description
1 polymer ?
#
loop_
_entity_poly.entity_id
_entity_poly.type
_entity_poly.pdbx_seq_one_letter_code
_entity_poly.pdbx_strand_id
1 'polypeptide(L)'
;MGELASISIGIDPNLIEIGGFILSWHGVMTFIAVATAVYLVARWGGREGMIVDSIYSVAVWAIIGGVIGARFLHVIDFWDEVYQDDFLSVFSVWSGG
;
A
#
# COMPACT_ATOMS: atom_id res chain seq x y z
N MET A 1 9.87 35.11 -23.53
CA MET A 1 9.82 34.40 -22.24
C MET A 1 8.78 33.31 -22.41
N GLY A 2 9.23 32.06 -22.46
CA GLY A 2 8.39 30.93 -22.87
C GLY A 2 7.41 30.55 -21.78
N GLU A 3 6.13 30.63 -22.09
CA GLU A 3 5.05 29.97 -21.36
C GLU A 3 5.40 28.48 -21.32
N LEU A 4 5.80 27.97 -20.15
CA LEU A 4 6.04 26.55 -19.95
C LEU A 4 4.71 25.85 -20.19
N ALA A 5 4.64 25.00 -21.21
CA ALA A 5 3.46 24.20 -21.51
C ALA A 5 3.18 23.24 -20.34
N SER A 6 2.35 23.67 -19.39
CA SER A 6 1.91 22.84 -18.26
C SER A 6 0.74 21.97 -18.73
N ILE A 7 0.93 20.65 -18.75
CA ILE A 7 -0.13 19.68 -19.02
C ILE A 7 -0.89 19.45 -17.72
N SER A 8 -2.07 20.04 -17.59
CA SER A 8 -2.97 19.81 -16.45
C SER A 8 -3.67 18.46 -16.61
N ILE A 9 -3.36 17.51 -15.72
CA ILE A 9 -4.04 16.22 -15.64
C ILE A 9 -5.28 16.40 -14.76
N GLY A 10 -6.46 16.43 -15.37
CA GLY A 10 -7.76 16.58 -14.68
C GLY A 10 -8.27 15.31 -14.00
N ILE A 11 -7.38 14.44 -13.52
CA ILE A 11 -7.74 13.27 -12.73
C ILE A 11 -7.70 13.64 -11.25
N ASP A 12 -8.83 13.47 -10.58
CA ASP A 12 -8.88 13.54 -9.14
C ASP A 12 -8.13 12.32 -8.56
N PRO A 13 -7.14 12.51 -7.67
CA PRO A 13 -6.39 11.39 -7.09
C PRO A 13 -7.25 10.53 -6.16
N ASN A 14 -8.38 11.08 -5.71
CA ASN A 14 -9.33 10.44 -4.81
C ASN A 14 -10.53 9.92 -5.61
N LEU A 15 -10.82 8.64 -5.47
CA LEU A 15 -11.91 7.95 -6.16
C LEU A 15 -13.25 8.19 -5.47
N ILE A 16 -13.23 8.07 -4.14
CA ILE A 16 -14.38 8.16 -3.27
C ILE A 16 -13.91 8.80 -1.97
N GLU A 17 -14.65 9.81 -1.53
CA GLU A 17 -14.48 10.45 -0.22
C GLU A 17 -15.83 10.41 0.49
N ILE A 18 -15.91 9.65 1.59
CA ILE A 18 -17.13 9.52 2.39
C ILE A 18 -16.79 9.86 3.83
N GLY A 19 -17.20 11.05 4.27
CA GLY A 19 -16.99 11.55 5.63
C GLY A 19 -15.50 11.78 5.93
N GLY A 20 -14.83 10.75 6.44
CA GLY A 20 -13.39 10.74 6.74
C GLY A 20 -12.64 9.56 6.12
N PHE A 21 -13.29 8.77 5.25
CA PHE A 21 -12.66 7.70 4.51
C PHE A 21 -12.35 8.17 3.09
N ILE A 22 -11.06 8.23 2.76
CA ILE A 22 -10.56 8.56 1.43
C ILE A 22 -10.06 7.28 0.77
N LEU A 23 -10.65 6.93 -0.37
CA LEU A 23 -10.14 5.87 -1.24
C LEU A 23 -9.44 6.52 -2.43
N SER A 24 -8.11 6.46 -2.45
CA SER A 24 -7.30 6.98 -3.56
C SER A 24 -7.13 5.97 -4.70
N TRP A 25 -6.86 6.47 -5.91
CA TRP A 25 -6.48 5.63 -7.06
C TRP A 25 -5.25 4.76 -6.75
N HIS A 26 -4.30 5.29 -5.98
CA HIS A 26 -3.11 4.55 -5.58
C HIS A 26 -3.46 3.31 -4.74
N GLY A 27 -4.38 3.45 -3.77
CA GLY A 27 -4.86 2.34 -2.95
C GLY A 27 -5.57 1.27 -3.79
N VAL A 28 -6.44 1.70 -4.73
CA VAL A 28 -7.15 0.79 -5.62
C VAL A 28 -6.19 0.01 -6.52
N MET A 29 -5.22 0.68 -7.14
CA MET A 29 -4.23 0.03 -8.00
C MET A 29 -3.34 -0.94 -7.22
N THR A 30 -2.95 -0.58 -6.00
CA THR A 30 -2.18 -1.47 -5.11
C THR A 30 -2.97 -2.73 -4.77
N PHE A 31 -4.25 -2.59 -4.44
CA PHE A 31 -5.12 -3.74 -4.18
C PHE A 31 -5.24 -4.66 -5.39
N ILE A 32 -5.45 -4.10 -6.59
CA ILE A 32 -5.53 -4.87 -7.84
C ILE A 32 -4.21 -5.60 -8.11
N ALA A 33 -3.07 -4.94 -7.89
CA ALA A 33 -1.76 -5.54 -8.07
C ALA A 33 -1.55 -6.75 -7.15
N VAL A 34 -1.85 -6.61 -5.86
CA VAL A 34 -1.74 -7.70 -4.88
C VAL A 34 -2.71 -8.84 -5.21
N ALA A 35 -3.97 -8.53 -5.50
CA ALA A 35 -4.97 -9.54 -5.86
C ALA A 35 -4.56 -10.34 -7.10
N THR A 36 -4.03 -9.65 -8.12
CA THR A 36 -3.56 -10.28 -9.35
C THR A 36 -2.33 -11.15 -9.07
N ALA A 37 -1.39 -10.69 -8.25
CA ALA A 37 -0.21 -11.47 -7.88
C ALA A 37 -0.60 -12.77 -7.17
N VAL A 38 -1.48 -12.71 -6.17
CA VAL A 38 -1.97 -13.89 -5.45
C VAL A 38 -2.71 -14.85 -6.38
N TYR A 39 -3.57 -14.31 -7.26
CA TYR A 39 -4.29 -15.12 -8.24
C TYR A 39 -3.36 -15.87 -9.19
N LEU A 40 -2.33 -15.19 -9.74
CA LEU A 40 -1.37 -15.80 -10.65
C LEU A 40 -0.54 -16.88 -9.97
N VAL A 41 -0.05 -16.63 -8.76
CA VAL A 41 0.73 -17.61 -7.99
C VAL A 41 -0.13 -18.82 -7.64
N ALA A 42 -1.36 -18.64 -7.18
CA ALA A 42 -2.28 -19.74 -6.92
C ALA A 42 -2.59 -20.53 -8.21
N ARG A 43 -2.78 -19.84 -9.33
CA ARG A 43 -3.09 -20.45 -10.62
C ARG A 43 -1.94 -21.29 -11.17
N TRP A 44 -0.71 -20.81 -11.09
CA TRP A 44 0.47 -21.52 -11.58
C TRP A 44 0.98 -22.56 -10.59
N GLY A 45 1.08 -22.22 -9.30
CA GLY A 45 1.48 -23.18 -8.27
C GLY A 45 0.55 -24.38 -8.20
N GLY A 46 -0.77 -24.18 -8.34
CA GLY A 46 -1.72 -25.29 -8.44
C GLY A 46 -1.52 -26.18 -9.67
N ARG A 47 -0.98 -25.66 -10.78
CA ARG A 47 -0.64 -26.47 -11.98
C ARG A 47 0.64 -27.28 -11.79
N GLU A 48 1.54 -26.79 -10.94
CA GLU A 48 2.81 -27.45 -10.60
C GLU A 48 2.65 -28.48 -9.47
N GLY A 49 1.42 -28.69 -8.97
CA GLY A 49 1.12 -29.64 -7.90
C GLY A 49 1.32 -29.09 -6.50
N MET A 50 1.51 -27.77 -6.34
CA MET A 50 1.56 -27.14 -5.03
C MET A 50 0.17 -27.09 -4.38
N ILE A 51 0.15 -27.17 -3.07
CA ILE A 51 -1.07 -27.02 -2.27
C ILE A 51 -1.47 -25.54 -2.29
N VAL A 52 -2.56 -25.24 -3.01
CA VAL A 52 -3.09 -23.87 -3.18
C VAL A 52 -3.43 -23.22 -1.83
N ASP A 53 -3.88 -24.01 -0.85
CA ASP A 53 -4.17 -23.54 0.51
C ASP A 53 -2.92 -22.98 1.21
N SER A 54 -1.77 -23.63 1.03
CA SER A 54 -0.49 -23.13 1.56
C SER A 54 -0.08 -21.82 0.87
N ILE A 55 -0.34 -21.67 -0.43
CA ILE A 55 -0.07 -20.43 -1.16
C ILE A 55 -0.89 -19.28 -0.58
N TYR A 56 -2.19 -19.47 -0.37
CA TYR A 56 -3.04 -18.44 0.24
C TYR A 56 -2.62 -18.12 1.66
N SER A 57 -2.27 -19.12 2.46
CA SER A 57 -1.77 -18.93 3.82
C SER A 57 -0.51 -18.06 3.84
N VAL A 58 0.46 -18.35 2.97
CA VAL A 58 1.68 -17.55 2.84
C VAL A 58 1.37 -16.14 2.33
N ALA A 59 0.48 -16.01 1.34
CA ALA A 59 0.08 -14.72 0.80
C ALA A 59 -0.54 -13.80 1.87
N VAL A 60 -1.40 -14.33 2.74
CA VAL A 60 -2.00 -13.56 3.84
C VAL A 60 -0.91 -13.06 4.80
N TRP A 61 0.00 -13.94 5.24
CA TRP A 61 1.10 -13.54 6.11
C TRP A 61 2.07 -12.56 5.45
N ALA A 62 2.32 -12.70 4.15
CA ALA A 62 3.15 -11.78 3.38
C ALA A 62 2.51 -10.39 3.27
N ILE A 63 1.19 -10.29 3.06
CA ILE A 63 0.47 -9.01 3.03
C ILE A 63 0.55 -8.33 4.40
N ILE A 64 0.27 -9.07 5.48
CA ILE A 64 0.35 -8.54 6.85
C ILE A 64 1.78 -8.07 7.16
N GLY A 65 2.78 -8.91 6.85
CA GLY A 65 4.19 -8.59 7.04
C GLY A 65 4.63 -7.38 6.21
N GLY A 66 4.13 -7.23 4.98
CA GLY A 66 4.40 -6.08 4.13
C GLY A 66 3.86 -4.77 4.70
N VAL A 67 2.63 -4.77 5.22
CA VAL A 67 2.03 -3.59 5.86
C VAL A 67 2.79 -3.21 7.13
N ILE A 68 3.12 -4.19 7.98
CA ILE A 68 3.90 -3.95 9.20
C ILE A 68 5.30 -3.45 8.84
N GLY A 69 5.96 -4.10 7.89
CA GLY A 69 7.30 -3.74 7.43
C GLY A 69 7.36 -2.34 6.83
N ALA A 70 6.39 -1.96 5.99
CA ALA A 70 6.29 -0.61 5.45
C ALA A 70 6.18 0.45 6.57
N ARG A 71 5.41 0.15 7.62
CA ARG A 71 5.31 1.04 8.80
C ARG A 71 6.61 1.11 9.58
N PHE A 72 7.27 -0.01 9.83
CA PHE A 72 8.57 -0.01 10.49
C PHE A 72 9.62 0.78 9.71
N LEU A 73 9.68 0.59 8.38
CA LEU A 73 10.59 1.36 7.52
C LEU A 73 10.27 2.85 7.55
N HIS A 74 9.00 3.24 7.46
CA HIS A 74 8.59 4.64 7.59
C HIS A 74 9.05 5.25 8.92
N VAL A 75 8.84 4.54 10.04
CA VAL A 75 9.26 5.02 11.37
C VAL A 75 10.78 5.17 11.47
N ILE A 76 11.56 4.28 10.83
CA ILE A 76 13.02 4.38 10.78
C ILE A 76 13.46 5.56 9.92
N ASP A 77 12.87 5.74 8.74
CA ASP A 77 13.23 6.80 7.79
C ASP A 77 12.92 8.20 8.34
N PHE A 78 11.80 8.37 9.04
CA PHE A 78 11.38 9.64 9.63
C PHE A 78 11.76 9.80 11.11
N TRP A 79 12.66 8.94 11.61
CA TRP A 79 13.05 8.92 13.03
C TRP A 79 13.63 10.25 13.52
N ASP A 80 14.53 10.85 12.72
CA ASP A 80 15.26 12.08 13.07
C ASP A 80 14.42 13.37 12.85
N GLU A 81 13.41 13.33 11.99
CA GLU A 81 12.62 14.52 11.62
C GLU A 81 11.29 14.65 12.37
N VAL A 82 10.66 13.54 12.76
CA VAL A 82 9.27 13.53 13.27
C VAL A 82 9.16 12.83 14.63
N TYR A 83 9.90 11.73 14.84
CA TYR A 83 9.67 10.85 15.99
C TYR A 83 10.58 11.11 17.20
N GLN A 84 11.57 12.00 17.09
CA GLN A 84 12.47 12.35 18.19
C GLN A 84 11.77 13.12 19.34
N ASP A 85 10.80 13.97 19.00
CA ASP A 85 10.14 14.87 19.96
C ASP A 85 8.74 14.40 20.41
N ASP A 86 8.09 13.47 19.71
CA ASP A 86 6.75 12.98 20.06
C ASP A 86 6.55 11.47 19.81
N PHE A 87 6.93 10.66 20.79
CA PHE A 87 6.85 9.19 20.78
C PHE A 87 5.41 8.63 20.56
N LEU A 88 4.37 9.41 20.85
CA LEU A 88 2.97 8.99 20.69
C LEU A 88 2.51 8.96 19.22
N SER A 89 3.17 9.71 18.33
CA SER A 89 2.87 9.76 16.91
C SER A 89 3.22 8.47 16.15
N VAL A 90 4.03 7.58 16.74
CA VAL A 90 4.34 6.25 16.18
C VAL A 90 3.08 5.38 16.05
N PHE A 91 2.07 5.64 16.88
CA PHE A 91 0.82 4.87 16.88
C PHE A 91 -0.28 5.48 15.99
N SER A 92 -0.10 6.68 15.44
CA SER A 92 -1.08 7.29 14.53
C SER A 92 -0.91 6.77 13.10
N VAL A 93 -1.24 5.48 12.89
CA VAL A 93 -1.29 4.81 11.58
C VAL A 93 -2.24 5.52 10.58
N TRP A 94 -3.14 6.36 11.11
CA TRP A 94 -4.20 7.05 10.39
C TRP A 94 -3.80 8.42 9.81
N SER A 95 -2.69 9.05 10.27
CA SER A 95 -2.31 10.38 9.78
C SER A 95 -1.54 10.36 8.45
N GLY A 96 -1.42 9.20 7.82
CA GLY A 96 -0.59 9.02 6.63
C GLY A 96 0.87 8.84 7.01
N GLY A 97 1.40 7.69 6.63
CA GLY A 97 2.82 7.35 6.59
C GLY A 97 3.00 6.23 5.58
#